data_AF-A0A154QJB7-F1
#
_entry.id   AF-A0A154QJB7-F1
#
_cell.length_a   1.000
_cell.length_b   1.000
_cell.length_c   1.000
_cell.angle_alpha   90.00
_cell.angle_beta   90.00
_cell.angle_gamma   90.00
#
_symmetry.space_group_name_H-M   'P 1'
#
loop_
_entity.id
_entity.type
_entity.pdbx_description
1 polymer ?
#
loop_
_entity_poly.entity_id
_entity_poly.type
_entity_poly.pdbx_seq_one_letter_code
_entity_poly.pdbx_strand_id
1 'polypeptide(L)'
;MTQIGRMRAAIAQTVAIAPRFLRGDVNADLMANTMVGAVRTYVEQQRAAGSDGTPQDADAQALQGTLAELMGCGSGYLAGRCDAACVARTMTQMVHEFAPR
;
A
#
# COMPACT_ATOMS: atom_id res chain seq x y z
N MET A 1 7.66 -17.87 -2.38
CA MET A 1 6.82 -16.69 -2.66
C MET A 1 7.49 -15.87 -3.76
N THR A 2 6.76 -15.46 -4.81
CA THR A 2 7.28 -14.66 -5.92
C THR A 2 7.28 -13.17 -5.58
N GLN A 3 7.99 -12.33 -6.35
CA GLN A 3 7.96 -10.86 -6.18
C GLN A 3 6.52 -10.33 -6.25
N ILE A 4 5.79 -10.66 -7.32
CA ILE A 4 4.37 -10.32 -7.48
C ILE A 4 3.56 -10.76 -6.25
N GLY A 5 3.77 -11.98 -5.74
CA GLY A 5 3.06 -12.49 -4.57
C GLY A 5 3.28 -11.63 -3.32
N ARG A 6 4.51 -11.14 -3.11
CA ARG A 6 4.84 -10.22 -2.01
C ARG A 6 4.23 -8.83 -2.22
N MET A 7 4.26 -8.32 -3.45
CA MET A 7 3.62 -7.03 -3.78
C MET A 7 2.12 -7.07 -3.53
N ARG A 8 1.44 -8.12 -4.01
CA ARG A 8 0.00 -8.34 -3.74
C ARG A 8 -0.29 -8.47 -2.26
N ALA A 9 0.58 -9.14 -1.49
CA ALA A 9 0.42 -9.26 -0.04
C ALA A 9 0.51 -7.90 0.67
N ALA A 10 1.44 -7.01 0.27
CA ALA A 10 1.54 -5.67 0.82
C ALA A 10 0.28 -4.82 0.52
N ILE A 11 -0.23 -4.89 -0.71
CA ILE A 11 -1.47 -4.23 -1.10
C ILE A 11 -2.65 -4.79 -0.29
N ALA A 12 -2.76 -6.11 -0.19
CA ALA A 12 -3.83 -6.79 0.53
C ALA A 12 -3.89 -6.42 2.02
N GLN A 13 -2.75 -6.25 2.69
CA GLN A 13 -2.70 -5.78 4.08
C GLN A 13 -3.36 -4.41 4.24
N THR A 14 -3.09 -3.51 3.30
CA THR A 14 -3.66 -2.16 3.29
C THR A 14 -5.17 -2.20 3.00
N VAL A 15 -5.56 -2.97 1.99
CA VAL A 15 -6.97 -3.13 1.56
C VAL A 15 -7.83 -3.79 2.63
N ALA A 16 -7.27 -4.71 3.43
CA ALA A 16 -8.01 -5.35 4.52
C ALA A 16 -8.44 -4.37 5.63
N ILE A 17 -7.68 -3.31 5.85
CA ILE A 17 -7.96 -2.30 6.88
C ILE A 17 -8.78 -1.13 6.32
N ALA A 18 -8.68 -0.86 5.02
CA ALA A 18 -9.35 0.26 4.35
C ALA A 18 -10.86 0.40 4.63
N PRO A 19 -11.70 -0.67 4.62
CA PRO A 19 -13.13 -0.52 4.93
C PRO A 19 -13.42 0.05 6.32
N ARG A 20 -12.61 -0.31 7.33
CA ARG A 20 -12.74 0.22 8.69
C ARG A 20 -12.39 1.70 8.72
N PHE A 21 -11.32 2.09 8.03
CA PHE A 21 -10.95 3.50 7.87
C PHE A 21 -12.04 4.31 7.16
N LEU A 22 -12.59 3.79 6.06
CA LEU A 22 -13.64 4.47 5.27
C LEU A 22 -14.95 4.64 6.04
N ARG A 23 -15.24 3.80 7.04
CA ARG A 23 -16.38 3.96 7.95
C ARG A 23 -16.09 4.82 9.18
N GLY A 24 -14.84 5.24 9.38
CA GLY A 24 -14.39 6.02 10.54
C GLY A 24 -14.00 5.19 11.77
N ASP A 25 -13.97 3.85 11.67
CA ASP A 25 -13.56 2.95 12.76
C ASP A 25 -12.03 2.98 13.01
N VAL A 26 -11.28 3.45 12.03
CA VAL A 26 -9.81 3.59 12.05
C VAL A 26 -9.48 5.03 11.66
N ASN A 27 -8.55 5.66 12.37
CA ASN A 27 -8.11 7.02 12.04
C ASN A 27 -7.10 7.04 10.89
N ALA A 28 -6.89 8.22 10.30
CA ALA A 28 -6.00 8.38 9.15
C ALA A 28 -4.52 8.13 9.51
N ASP A 29 -4.08 8.38 10.75
CA ASP A 29 -2.73 8.05 11.21
C ASP A 29 -2.45 6.54 11.12
N LEU A 30 -3.36 5.71 11.64
CA LEU A 30 -3.21 4.26 11.60
C LEU A 30 -3.26 3.75 10.15
N MET A 31 -4.15 4.29 9.33
CA MET A 31 -4.25 3.95 7.91
C MET A 31 -2.94 4.29 7.17
N ALA A 32 -2.42 5.50 7.36
CA ALA A 32 -1.19 5.97 6.72
C ALA A 32 0.05 5.17 7.17
N ASN A 33 0.16 4.86 8.46
CA ASN A 33 1.21 3.98 8.97
C ASN A 33 1.11 2.56 8.40
N THR A 34 -0.11 2.04 8.22
CA THR A 34 -0.34 0.75 7.55
C THR A 34 0.15 0.76 6.11
N MET A 35 -0.20 1.80 5.34
CA MET A 35 0.24 1.95 3.93
C MET A 35 1.77 1.95 3.83
N VAL A 36 2.43 2.79 4.62
CA VAL A 36 3.90 2.90 4.62
C VAL A 36 4.56 1.63 5.14
N GLY A 37 4.01 1.04 6.21
CA GLY A 37 4.52 -0.18 6.82
C GLY A 37 4.48 -1.38 5.87
N ALA A 38 3.38 -1.55 5.14
CA ALA A 38 3.23 -2.62 4.16
C ALA A 38 4.27 -2.52 3.02
N VAL A 39 4.50 -1.31 2.49
CA VAL A 39 5.49 -1.09 1.43
C VAL A 39 6.92 -1.28 1.96
N ARG A 40 7.25 -0.77 3.15
CA ARG A 40 8.57 -0.98 3.77
C ARG A 40 8.86 -2.45 4.01
N THR A 41 7.88 -3.19 4.53
CA THR A 41 7.99 -4.64 4.74
C THR A 41 8.27 -5.37 3.42
N TYR A 42 7.60 -5.00 2.33
CA TYR A 42 7.91 -5.55 1.00
C TYR A 42 9.35 -5.26 0.58
N VAL A 43 9.81 -4.01 0.70
CA VAL A 43 11.19 -3.63 0.34
C VAL A 43 12.22 -4.41 1.17
N GLU A 44 11.98 -4.59 2.46
CA GLU A 44 12.84 -5.39 3.35
C GLU A 44 12.89 -6.86 2.91
N GLN A 45 11.74 -7.45 2.55
CA GLN A 45 11.68 -8.82 2.02
C GLN A 45 12.44 -8.98 0.70
N GLN A 46 12.39 -7.98 -0.19
CA GLN A 46 13.12 -8.01 -1.45
C GLN A 46 14.63 -7.91 -1.22
N ARG A 47 15.07 -7.02 -0.32
CA ARG A 47 16.48 -6.91 0.07
C ARG A 47 17.01 -8.21 0.67
N ALA A 48 16.24 -8.85 1.54
CA ALA A 48 16.59 -10.15 2.10
C ALA A 48 16.70 -11.25 1.03
N ALA A 49 15.99 -11.11 -0.09
CA ALA A 49 16.07 -12.00 -1.24
C ALA A 49 17.16 -11.60 -2.26
N GLY A 50 18.01 -10.61 -1.96
CA GLY A 50 19.06 -10.13 -2.86
C GLY A 50 18.56 -9.25 -4.01
N SER A 51 17.32 -8.75 -3.94
CA SER A 51 16.73 -7.81 -4.89
C SER A 51 16.73 -6.40 -4.32
N ASP A 52 16.96 -5.41 -5.18
CA ASP A 52 16.80 -3.98 -4.88
C ASP A 52 15.33 -3.54 -4.85
N GLY A 53 14.39 -4.44 -5.16
CA GLY A 53 12.96 -4.17 -5.27
C GLY A 53 12.49 -3.82 -6.68
N THR A 54 13.40 -3.75 -7.67
CA THR A 54 13.07 -3.49 -9.06
C THR A 54 12.17 -4.60 -9.62
N PRO A 55 11.05 -4.27 -10.29
CA PRO A 55 10.17 -5.26 -10.90
C PRO A 55 10.89 -6.14 -11.92
N GLN A 56 10.68 -7.46 -11.82
CA GLN A 56 11.32 -8.46 -12.68
C GLN A 56 10.47 -8.79 -13.93
N ASP A 57 9.20 -8.39 -13.95
CA ASP A 57 8.25 -8.65 -15.03
C ASP A 57 7.18 -7.55 -15.14
N ALA A 58 6.36 -7.62 -16.19
CA ALA A 58 5.34 -6.61 -16.50
C ALA A 58 4.22 -6.54 -15.45
N ASP A 59 3.86 -7.66 -14.82
CA ASP A 59 2.82 -7.71 -13.78
C ASP A 59 3.33 -7.07 -12.49
N ALA A 60 4.59 -7.31 -12.13
CA ALA A 60 5.27 -6.62 -11.04
C ALA A 60 5.40 -5.12 -11.33
N GLN A 61 5.68 -4.74 -12.58
CA GLN A 61 5.76 -3.33 -12.97
C GLN A 61 4.42 -2.61 -12.76
N ALA A 62 3.29 -3.25 -13.08
CA ALA A 62 1.97 -2.70 -12.84
C ALA A 62 1.72 -2.45 -11.33
N LEU A 63 2.06 -3.43 -10.48
CA LEU A 63 1.89 -3.31 -9.03
C LEU A 63 2.87 -2.33 -8.37
N GLN A 64 4.01 -2.04 -9.00
CA GLN A 64 4.99 -1.09 -8.46
C GLN A 64 4.40 0.32 -8.37
N GLY A 65 3.57 0.72 -9.34
CA GLY A 65 2.84 1.99 -9.29
C GLY A 65 1.91 2.06 -8.08
N THR A 66 1.18 0.98 -7.80
CA THR A 66 0.32 0.86 -6.62
C THR A 66 1.12 1.00 -5.32
N LEU A 67 2.25 0.31 -5.18
CA LEU A 67 3.10 0.42 -3.98
C LEU A 67 3.68 1.83 -3.82
N ALA A 68 4.04 2.50 -4.92
CA ALA A 68 4.51 3.88 -4.90
C ALA A 68 3.42 4.84 -4.43
N GLU A 69 2.17 4.64 -4.89
CA GLU A 69 1.01 5.42 -4.45
C GLU A 69 0.74 5.23 -2.95
N LEU A 70 0.78 3.98 -2.46
CA LEU A 70 0.64 3.70 -1.02
C LEU A 70 1.71 4.39 -0.18
N MET A 71 2.97 4.31 -0.62
CA MET A 71 4.09 4.97 0.06
C MET A 71 3.95 6.50 0.01
N GLY A 72 3.60 7.06 -1.15
CA GLY A 72 3.48 8.49 -1.38
C GLY A 72 2.33 9.11 -0.59
N CYS A 73 1.13 8.52 -0.66
CA CYS A 73 -0.04 9.01 0.05
C CYS A 73 0.12 8.85 1.58
N GLY A 74 0.58 7.69 2.06
CA GLY A 74 0.80 7.46 3.49
C GLY A 74 1.89 8.39 4.06
N SER A 75 3.05 8.50 3.40
CA SER A 75 4.12 9.41 3.87
C SER A 75 3.76 10.89 3.69
N GLY A 76 2.95 11.24 2.69
CA GLY A 76 2.41 12.57 2.49
C GLY A 76 1.53 13.01 3.65
N TYR A 77 0.62 12.14 4.09
CA TYR A 77 -0.25 12.40 5.23
C TYR A 77 0.57 12.56 6.52
N LEU A 78 1.48 11.62 6.79
CA LEU A 78 2.34 11.65 7.98
C LEU A 78 3.27 12.88 8.03
N ALA A 79 3.57 13.49 6.88
CA ALA A 79 4.35 14.72 6.77
C ALA A 79 3.48 15.99 6.72
N GLY A 80 2.16 15.89 6.89
CA GLY A 80 1.24 17.03 6.80
C GLY A 80 1.08 17.62 5.40
N ARG A 81 1.47 16.90 4.35
CA ARG A 81 1.36 17.33 2.94
C ARG A 81 -0.01 17.02 2.32
N CYS A 82 -0.76 16.09 2.89
CA CYS A 82 -2.15 15.82 2.51
C CYS A 82 -3.00 15.50 3.74
N ASP A 83 -4.33 15.51 3.56
CA ASP A 83 -5.31 15.31 4.62
C ASP A 83 -5.91 13.89 4.61
N ALA A 84 -6.75 13.61 5.60
CA ALA A 84 -7.45 12.33 5.72
C ALA A 84 -8.37 12.05 4.50
N ALA A 85 -8.89 13.10 3.84
CA ALA A 85 -9.73 12.94 2.65
C ALA A 85 -8.91 12.43 1.45
N CYS A 86 -7.64 12.84 1.32
CA CYS A 86 -6.72 12.28 0.34
C CYS A 86 -6.51 10.79 0.56
N VAL A 87 -6.23 10.38 1.81
CA VAL A 87 -6.06 8.96 2.17
C VAL A 87 -7.34 8.16 1.85
N ALA A 88 -8.51 8.72 2.15
CA ALA A 88 -9.81 8.09 1.85
C ALA A 88 -10.05 7.88 0.35
N ARG A 89 -9.66 8.83 -0.51
CA ARG A 89 -9.77 8.65 -1.97
C ARG A 89 -8.87 7.53 -2.48
N THR A 90 -7.61 7.51 -2.04
CA THR A 90 -6.67 6.42 -2.39
C THR A 90 -7.24 5.07 -1.91
N MET A 91 -7.72 4.98 -0.67
CA MET A 91 -8.27 3.73 -0.12
C MET A 91 -9.55 3.27 -0.82
N THR A 92 -10.43 4.20 -1.21
CA THR A 92 -11.60 3.87 -2.02
C THR A 92 -11.20 3.21 -3.34
N GLN A 93 -10.20 3.76 -4.04
CA GLN A 93 -9.70 3.17 -5.28
C GLN A 93 -9.06 1.80 -5.04
N MET A 94 -8.21 1.67 -4.01
CA MET A 94 -7.54 0.41 -3.69
C MET A 94 -8.54 -0.71 -3.35
N VAL A 95 -9.60 -0.39 -2.60
CA VAL A 95 -10.67 -1.35 -2.30
C VAL A 95 -11.40 -1.76 -3.58
N HIS A 96 -11.76 -0.82 -4.45
CA HIS A 96 -12.43 -1.13 -5.71
C HIS A 96 -11.59 -2.04 -6.62
N GLU A 97 -10.28 -1.82 -6.67
CA GLU A 97 -9.37 -2.56 -7.55
C GLU A 97 -8.94 -3.92 -7.00
N PHE A 98 -8.68 -4.02 -5.68
CA PHE A 98 -7.99 -5.16 -5.09
C PHE A 98 -8.79 -5.93 -4.02
N ALA A 99 -9.97 -5.47 -3.62
CA ALA A 99 -10.79 -6.26 -2.69
C ALA A 99 -11.28 -7.56 -3.36
N PRO A 100 -11.36 -8.67 -2.62
CA PRO A 100 -12.00 -9.89 -3.10
C PRO A 100 -13.44 -9.58 -3.53
N ARG A 101 -13.84 -10.07 -4.71
CA ARG A 101 -15.22 -10.03 -5.18
C ARG A 101 -16.04 -11.18 -4.59
#